data_AF-A0A165IKW4-F1
#
_entry.id   AF-A0A165IKW4-F1
#
_cell.length_a   1.000
_cell.length_b   1.000
_cell.length_c   1.000
_cell.angle_alpha   90.00
_cell.angle_beta   90.00
_cell.angle_gamma   90.00
#
_symmetry.space_group_name_H-M   'P 1'
#
loop_
_entity.id
_entity.type
_entity.pdbx_description
1 polymer ?
#
loop_
_entity_poly.entity_id
_entity_poly.type
_entity_poly.pdbx_seq_one_letter_code
_entity_poly.pdbx_strand_id
1 'polypeptide(L)'
;MQMSAYAAVLLVLVSTIGVAVYRRMNRHSLSRIRGPPSPSLLLGHNLLLSHEDDVGDLESEWIRQYGSAWRLKDCVGEDNLWLVDPKALHHIFHKAGHKYSRRIDARQISRQLTGDGILFANDHEHARIRKIMDPAFSTAQIRSFLPLFRRSAQ
;
A
#
# COMPACT_ATOMS: atom_id res chain seq x y z
N MET A 1 -39.98 3.27 -19.41
CA MET A 1 -39.06 3.77 -18.37
C MET A 1 -38.15 2.71 -17.75
N GLN A 2 -38.63 1.49 -17.44
CA GLN A 2 -37.77 0.43 -16.88
C GLN A 2 -36.74 -0.14 -17.87
N MET A 3 -37.12 -0.35 -19.14
CA MET A 3 -36.23 -0.92 -20.18
C MET A 3 -34.97 -0.06 -20.43
N SER A 4 -35.13 1.26 -20.44
CA SER A 4 -34.02 2.22 -20.61
C SER A 4 -33.08 2.24 -19.41
N ALA A 5 -33.59 2.00 -18.20
CA ALA A 5 -32.77 1.90 -17.00
C ALA A 5 -31.89 0.64 -17.02
N TYR A 6 -32.45 -0.52 -17.41
CA TYR A 6 -31.67 -1.76 -17.55
C TYR A 6 -30.59 -1.64 -18.63
N ALA A 7 -30.90 -1.00 -19.77
CA ALA A 7 -29.93 -0.76 -20.82
C ALA A 7 -28.77 0.14 -20.35
N ALA A 8 -29.07 1.20 -19.59
CA ALA A 8 -28.05 2.08 -19.01
C ALA A 8 -27.15 1.33 -18.00
N VAL A 9 -27.74 0.50 -17.13
CA VAL A 9 -26.97 -0.32 -16.17
C VAL A 9 -26.06 -1.31 -16.91
N LEU A 10 -26.55 -1.98 -17.95
CA LEU A 10 -25.74 -2.91 -18.74
C LEU A 10 -24.58 -2.19 -19.44
N LEU A 11 -24.80 -1.01 -20.01
CA LEU A 11 -23.74 -0.21 -20.63
C LEU A 11 -22.66 0.21 -19.63
N VAL A 12 -23.04 0.61 -18.42
CA VAL A 12 -22.09 0.94 -17.35
C VAL A 12 -21.30 -0.29 -16.92
N LEU A 13 -21.96 -1.44 -16.74
CA LEU A 13 -21.29 -2.70 -16.38
C LEU A 13 -20.31 -3.15 -17.47
N VAL A 14 -20.71 -3.13 -18.74
CA VAL A 14 -19.83 -3.48 -19.85
C VAL A 14 -18.65 -2.50 -19.95
N SER A 15 -18.89 -1.20 -19.80
CA SER A 15 -17.83 -0.18 -19.82
C SER A 15 -16.84 -0.37 -18.67
N THR A 16 -17.33 -0.56 -17.45
CA THR A 16 -16.49 -0.80 -16.26
C THR A 16 -15.69 -2.09 -16.36
N ILE A 17 -16.30 -3.20 -16.81
CA ILE A 17 -15.60 -4.46 -17.06
C ILE A 17 -14.56 -4.26 -18.17
N GLY A 18 -14.90 -3.60 -19.27
CA GLY A 18 -13.98 -3.32 -20.37
C GLY A 18 -12.76 -2.51 -19.92
N VAL A 19 -12.97 -1.45 -19.12
CA VAL A 19 -11.88 -0.66 -18.54
C VAL A 19 -11.05 -1.49 -17.56
N ALA A 20 -11.68 -2.34 -16.73
CA ALA A 20 -10.97 -3.20 -15.81
C ALA A 20 -10.08 -4.22 -16.54
N VAL A 21 -10.59 -4.88 -17.58
CA VAL A 21 -9.84 -5.82 -18.43
C VAL A 21 -8.70 -5.11 -19.16
N TYR A 22 -8.97 -3.96 -19.78
CA TYR A 22 -7.94 -3.16 -20.44
C TYR A 22 -6.80 -2.78 -19.47
N ARG A 23 -7.16 -2.28 -18.28
CA ARG A 23 -6.18 -1.97 -17.23
C ARG A 23 -5.41 -3.20 -16.77
N ARG A 24 -6.06 -4.37 -16.71
CA ARG A 24 -5.41 -5.63 -16.30
C ARG A 24 -4.39 -6.11 -17.34
N MET A 25 -4.73 -6.01 -18.63
CA MET A 25 -3.87 -6.40 -19.74
C MET A 25 -2.68 -5.47 -19.92
N ASN A 26 -2.86 -4.17 -19.68
CA ASN A 26 -1.78 -3.17 -19.79
C ASN A 26 -0.90 -3.04 -18.55
N ARG A 27 -1.08 -3.89 -17.53
CA ARG A 27 -0.16 -3.91 -16.38
C ARG A 27 1.17 -4.55 -16.78
N HIS A 28 2.27 -3.96 -16.30
CA HIS A 28 3.57 -4.57 -16.41
C HIS A 28 3.55 -5.95 -15.74
N SER A 29 3.86 -6.98 -16.52
CA SER A 29 3.89 -8.35 -16.02
C SER A 29 5.12 -8.55 -15.14
N LEU A 30 4.90 -8.96 -13.90
CA LEU A 30 5.97 -9.40 -12.99
C LEU A 30 6.27 -10.90 -13.16
N SER A 31 5.80 -11.53 -14.24
CA SER A 31 5.90 -12.98 -14.49
C SER A 31 7.33 -13.53 -14.46
N ARG A 32 8.34 -12.71 -14.79
CA ARG A 32 9.75 -13.11 -14.78
C ARG A 32 10.38 -13.09 -13.39
N ILE A 33 9.70 -12.54 -12.39
CA ILE A 33 10.17 -12.47 -11.01
C ILE A 33 9.70 -13.72 -10.27
N ARG A 34 10.65 -14.42 -9.65
CA ARG A 34 10.38 -15.62 -8.84
C ARG A 34 9.57 -15.26 -7.61
N GLY A 35 8.81 -16.22 -7.10
CA GLY A 35 8.05 -16.05 -5.87
C GLY A 35 7.23 -17.31 -5.55
N PRO A 36 6.69 -17.38 -4.33
CA PRO A 36 5.91 -18.53 -3.89
C PRO A 36 4.65 -18.72 -4.74
N PRO A 37 4.18 -19.98 -4.88
CA PRO A 37 2.91 -20.26 -5.54
C PRO A 37 1.75 -19.67 -4.72
N SER A 38 0.78 -19.08 -5.42
CA SER A 38 -0.39 -18.46 -4.76
C SER A 38 -1.23 -19.51 -4.04
N PRO A 39 -1.51 -19.36 -2.73
CA PRO A 39 -2.34 -20.32 -2.00
C PRO A 39 -3.83 -20.21 -2.37
N SER A 40 -4.28 -19.03 -2.85
CA SER A 40 -5.63 -18.82 -3.33
C SER A 40 -5.67 -17.82 -4.49
N LEU A 41 -6.72 -17.88 -5.32
CA LEU A 41 -6.95 -16.91 -6.39
C LEU A 41 -7.62 -15.62 -5.88
N LEU A 42 -8.48 -15.73 -4.86
CA LEU A 42 -9.27 -14.61 -4.37
C LEU A 42 -8.49 -13.72 -3.40
N LEU A 43 -7.83 -14.30 -2.40
CA LEU A 43 -7.12 -13.56 -1.34
C LEU A 43 -5.61 -13.50 -1.57
N GLY A 44 -5.07 -14.30 -2.48
CA GLY A 44 -3.63 -14.39 -2.72
C GLY A 44 -2.90 -14.78 -1.43
N HIS A 45 -1.80 -14.08 -1.13
CA HIS A 45 -0.98 -14.28 0.06
C HIS A 45 -1.46 -13.46 1.26
N ASN A 46 -2.45 -12.57 1.11
CA ASN A 46 -2.92 -11.74 2.23
C ASN A 46 -3.46 -12.59 3.38
N LEU A 47 -4.15 -13.68 3.06
CA LEU A 47 -4.66 -14.61 4.08
C LEU A 47 -3.51 -15.31 4.83
N LEU A 48 -2.45 -15.68 4.10
CA LEU A 48 -1.30 -16.35 4.68
C LEU A 48 -0.55 -15.40 5.62
N LEU A 49 -0.27 -14.17 5.16
CA LEU A 49 0.40 -13.12 5.94
C LEU A 49 -0.43 -12.66 7.16
N SER A 50 -1.77 -12.75 7.08
CA SER A 50 -2.63 -12.36 8.21
C SER A 50 -2.76 -13.45 9.29
N HIS A 51 -2.37 -14.69 8.99
CA HIS A 51 -2.45 -15.85 9.91
C HIS A 51 -1.07 -16.28 10.40
N GLU A 52 -0.04 -15.48 10.14
CA GLU A 52 1.30 -15.74 10.63
C GLU A 52 1.36 -15.47 12.13
N ASP A 53 1.91 -16.41 12.89
CA ASP A 53 2.05 -16.28 14.34
C ASP A 53 3.04 -15.16 14.70
N ASP A 54 4.19 -15.14 14.01
CA ASP A 54 5.25 -14.15 14.18
C ASP A 54 5.49 -13.40 12.86
N VAL A 55 5.22 -12.08 12.86
CA VAL A 55 5.39 -11.24 11.66
C VAL A 55 6.85 -11.23 11.21
N GLY A 56 7.13 -11.72 10.00
CA GLY A 56 8.45 -11.66 9.38
C GLY A 56 9.10 -13.02 9.11
N ASP A 57 8.52 -14.11 9.58
CA ASP A 57 9.04 -15.46 9.38
C ASP A 57 8.91 -15.90 7.92
N LEU A 58 7.74 -15.68 7.30
CA LEU A 58 7.48 -15.96 5.90
C LEU A 58 8.35 -15.08 5.00
N GLU A 59 8.46 -13.79 5.30
CA GLU A 59 9.35 -12.90 4.55
C GLU A 59 10.79 -13.36 4.67
N SER A 60 11.24 -13.75 5.88
CA SER A 60 12.60 -14.25 6.09
C SER A 60 12.88 -15.53 5.29
N GLU A 61 11.91 -16.44 5.20
CA GLU A 61 12.00 -17.64 4.36
C GLU A 61 12.09 -17.27 2.87
N TRP A 62 11.21 -16.39 2.39
CA TRP A 62 11.19 -15.96 0.99
C TRP A 62 12.44 -15.17 0.60
N ILE A 63 13.00 -14.38 1.52
CA ILE A 63 14.30 -13.71 1.31
C ILE A 63 15.40 -14.76 1.08
N ARG A 64 15.45 -15.82 1.90
CA ARG A 64 16.42 -16.91 1.74
C ARG A 64 16.22 -17.66 0.42
N GLN A 65 14.97 -17.87 0.00
CA GLN A 65 14.65 -18.69 -1.17
C GLN A 65 14.75 -17.93 -2.50
N TYR A 66 14.25 -16.69 -2.56
CA TYR A 66 14.10 -15.92 -3.79
C TYR A 66 15.09 -14.76 -3.91
N GLY A 67 15.70 -14.34 -2.80
CA GLY A 67 16.67 -13.25 -2.72
C GLY A 67 16.01 -11.91 -2.37
N SER A 68 16.60 -10.81 -2.84
CA SER A 68 16.22 -9.45 -2.45
C SER A 68 14.97 -8.91 -3.15
N ALA A 69 14.39 -9.66 -4.08
CA ALA A 69 13.19 -9.30 -4.82
C ALA A 69 12.37 -10.56 -5.15
N TRP A 70 11.09 -10.54 -4.79
CA TRP A 70 10.18 -11.62 -5.12
C TRP A 70 8.77 -11.11 -5.42
N ARG A 71 7.99 -11.94 -6.10
CA ARG A 71 6.61 -11.64 -6.47
C ARG A 71 5.66 -12.38 -5.54
N LEU A 72 4.71 -11.66 -4.96
CA LEU A 72 3.54 -12.22 -4.31
C LEU A 72 2.29 -11.98 -5.15
N LYS A 73 1.26 -12.75 -4.86
CA LYS A 73 -0.11 -12.52 -5.33
C LYS A 73 -0.91 -11.81 -4.25
N ASP A 74 -1.53 -10.71 -4.64
CA ASP A 74 -2.53 -9.96 -3.88
C ASP A 74 -3.94 -10.46 -4.22
N CYS A 75 -4.97 -9.81 -3.66
CA CYS A 75 -6.36 -10.13 -3.95
C CYS A 75 -6.66 -10.11 -5.46
N VAL A 76 -7.52 -11.04 -5.90
CA VAL A 76 -7.92 -11.19 -7.31
C VAL A 76 -6.73 -11.45 -8.26
N GLY A 77 -5.69 -12.10 -7.73
CA GLY A 77 -4.52 -12.56 -8.49
C GLY A 77 -3.60 -11.45 -9.00
N GLU A 78 -3.71 -10.25 -8.44
CA GLU A 78 -2.84 -9.13 -8.74
C GLU A 78 -1.39 -9.42 -8.35
N ASP A 79 -0.44 -8.97 -9.18
CA ASP A 79 0.98 -9.17 -8.90
C ASP A 79 1.49 -8.05 -8.00
N ASN A 80 2.18 -8.44 -6.92
CA ASN A 80 2.79 -7.55 -5.95
C ASN A 80 4.30 -7.80 -5.89
N LEU A 81 5.11 -6.77 -6.18
CA LEU A 81 6.57 -6.85 -6.06
C LEU A 81 7.02 -6.48 -4.64
N TRP A 82 7.71 -7.40 -3.99
CA TRP A 82 8.37 -7.19 -2.70
C TRP A 82 9.86 -7.02 -2.90
N LEU A 83 10.44 -6.07 -2.15
CA LEU A 83 11.82 -5.65 -2.27
C LEU A 83 12.44 -5.43 -0.89
N VAL A 84 13.63 -5.97 -0.70
CA VAL A 84 14.47 -5.72 0.49
C VAL A 84 15.86 -5.20 0.13
N ASP A 85 16.13 -4.97 -1.16
CA ASP A 85 17.42 -4.40 -1.61
C ASP A 85 17.56 -2.92 -1.18
N PRO A 86 18.61 -2.56 -0.41
CA PRO A 86 18.77 -1.18 0.08
C PRO A 86 18.88 -0.13 -1.01
N LYS A 87 19.45 -0.46 -2.18
CA LYS A 87 19.57 0.49 -3.30
C LYS A 87 18.21 0.73 -3.95
N ALA A 88 17.41 -0.31 -4.11
CA ALA A 88 16.04 -0.23 -4.62
C ALA A 88 15.16 0.57 -3.65
N LEU A 89 15.22 0.27 -2.35
CA LEU A 89 14.48 1.03 -1.32
C LEU A 89 14.89 2.50 -1.30
N HIS A 90 16.20 2.79 -1.37
CA HIS A 90 16.68 4.16 -1.46
C HIS A 90 16.20 4.88 -2.73
N HIS A 91 16.18 4.19 -3.87
CA HIS A 91 15.63 4.75 -5.10
C HIS A 91 14.14 5.10 -4.94
N ILE A 92 13.35 4.16 -4.45
CA ILE A 92 11.90 4.29 -4.28
C ILE A 92 11.57 5.41 -3.29
N PHE A 93 12.16 5.39 -2.10
CA PHE A 93 11.77 6.31 -1.02
C PHE A 93 12.45 7.68 -1.09
N HIS A 94 13.70 7.78 -1.57
CA HIS A 94 14.43 9.05 -1.57
C HIS A 94 14.56 9.69 -2.95
N LYS A 95 14.91 8.94 -3.99
CA LYS A 95 15.21 9.53 -5.31
C LYS A 95 13.97 9.75 -6.17
N ALA A 96 12.99 8.85 -6.08
CA ALA A 96 11.88 8.78 -7.01
C ALA A 96 10.52 8.64 -6.33
N GLY A 97 10.36 9.12 -5.08
CA GLY A 97 9.13 8.98 -4.30
C GLY A 97 7.85 9.41 -5.05
N HIS A 98 7.91 10.52 -5.80
CA HIS A 98 6.77 11.03 -6.59
C HIS A 98 6.35 10.09 -7.74
N LYS A 99 7.22 9.17 -8.19
CA LYS A 99 6.90 8.15 -9.19
C LYS A 99 6.20 6.93 -8.58
N TYR A 100 6.39 6.70 -7.28
CA TYR A 100 5.86 5.55 -6.55
C TYR A 100 4.78 6.02 -5.57
N SER A 101 3.58 6.27 -6.11
CA SER A 101 2.45 6.64 -5.28
C SER A 101 2.06 5.50 -4.33
N ARG A 102 1.60 5.85 -3.13
CA ARG A 102 0.98 4.89 -2.21
C ARG A 102 -0.16 4.17 -2.92
N ARG A 103 -0.32 2.89 -2.59
CA ARG A 103 -1.41 2.09 -3.13
C ARG A 103 -2.77 2.69 -2.76
N ILE A 104 -3.72 2.54 -3.67
CA ILE A 104 -5.06 3.15 -3.58
C ILE A 104 -5.83 2.60 -2.37
N ASP A 105 -5.74 1.30 -2.13
CA ASP A 105 -6.32 0.60 -0.98
C ASP A 105 -5.77 1.15 0.34
N ALA A 106 -4.44 1.19 0.51
CA ALA A 106 -3.80 1.72 1.71
C ALA A 106 -4.15 3.19 1.95
N ARG A 107 -4.26 3.99 0.88
CA ARG A 107 -4.68 5.40 0.97
C ARG A 107 -6.14 5.54 1.40
N GLN A 108 -7.03 4.74 0.81
CA GLN A 108 -8.45 4.78 1.15
C GLN A 108 -8.72 4.27 2.57
N ILE A 109 -8.01 3.23 3.02
CA ILE A 109 -8.07 2.77 4.42
C ILE A 109 -7.67 3.90 5.37
N SER A 110 -6.56 4.59 5.11
CA SER A 110 -6.16 5.76 5.91
C SER A 110 -7.22 6.86 5.93
N ARG A 111 -7.89 7.12 4.80
CA ARG A 111 -8.98 8.08 4.71
C ARG A 111 -10.17 7.68 5.58
N GLN A 112 -10.57 6.41 5.53
CA GLN A 112 -11.71 5.93 6.31
C GLN A 112 -11.44 5.99 7.82
N LEU A 113 -10.20 5.73 8.24
CA LEU A 113 -9.82 5.74 9.66
C LEU A 113 -9.60 7.14 10.22
N THR A 114 -9.04 8.06 9.43
CA THR A 114 -8.55 9.36 9.94
C THR A 114 -9.09 10.58 9.21
N GLY A 115 -9.96 10.38 8.22
CA GLY A 115 -10.46 11.43 7.35
C GLY A 115 -9.40 11.94 6.36
N ASP A 116 -9.63 13.15 5.86
CA ASP A 116 -8.77 13.84 4.90
C ASP A 116 -7.56 14.50 5.59
N GLY A 117 -6.85 13.71 6.40
CA GLY A 117 -5.70 14.13 7.21
C GLY A 117 -4.33 13.81 6.59
N ILE A 118 -3.26 13.95 7.38
CA ILE A 118 -1.87 13.71 6.95
C ILE A 118 -1.66 12.29 6.40
N LEU A 119 -2.38 11.28 6.89
CA LEU A 119 -2.24 9.89 6.43
C LEU A 119 -2.89 9.62 5.06
N PHE A 120 -3.79 10.51 4.61
CA PHE A 120 -4.45 10.45 3.30
C PHE A 120 -3.82 11.41 2.27
N ALA A 121 -3.33 12.55 2.75
CA ALA A 121 -2.70 13.58 1.92
C ALA A 121 -1.49 13.03 1.14
N ASN A 122 -1.33 13.47 -0.10
CA ASN A 122 -0.22 13.06 -0.97
C ASN A 122 0.59 14.28 -1.42
N ASP A 123 1.86 14.04 -1.78
CA ASP A 123 2.76 14.99 -2.42
C ASP A 123 2.78 16.37 -1.75
N HIS A 124 2.38 17.42 -2.46
CA HIS A 124 2.38 18.80 -1.98
C HIS A 124 1.45 19.03 -0.79
N GLU A 125 0.31 18.35 -0.71
CA GLU A 125 -0.60 18.50 0.43
C GLU A 125 0.03 17.90 1.69
N HIS A 126 0.63 16.71 1.56
CA HIS A 126 1.35 16.07 2.65
C HIS A 126 2.51 16.96 3.12
N ALA A 127 3.29 17.53 2.21
CA ALA A 127 4.40 18.44 2.53
C ALA A 127 3.92 19.71 3.25
N ARG A 128 2.78 20.29 2.82
CA ARG A 128 2.17 21.45 3.45
C ARG A 128 1.73 21.15 4.89
N ILE A 129 1.01 20.05 5.09
CA ILE A 129 0.54 19.63 6.42
C ILE A 129 1.74 19.38 7.34
N ARG A 130 2.75 18.63 6.85
CA ARG A 130 3.96 18.35 7.59
C ARG A 130 4.69 19.63 8.03
N LYS A 131 4.86 20.59 7.12
CA LYS A 131 5.50 21.89 7.43
C LYS A 131 4.80 22.64 8.57
N ILE A 132 3.47 22.55 8.65
CA ILE A 132 2.68 23.17 9.73
C ILE A 132 2.86 22.42 11.05
N MET A 133 2.98 21.08 11.00
CA MET A 133 3.11 20.23 12.18
C MET A 133 4.53 20.17 12.77
N ASP A 134 5.56 20.21 11.92
CA ASP A 134 6.97 20.00 12.31
C ASP A 134 7.43 20.85 13.52
N PRO A 135 7.03 22.13 13.70
CA PRO A 135 7.42 22.92 14.88
C PRO A 135 7.00 22.31 16.22
N ALA A 136 5.85 21.64 16.29
CA ALA A 136 5.36 20.96 17.49
C ALA A 136 6.20 19.73 17.87
N PHE A 137 6.94 19.17 16.90
CA PHE A 137 7.85 18.04 17.07
C PHE A 137 9.32 18.47 17.12
N SER A 138 9.60 19.76 17.37
CA SER A 138 10.97 20.22 17.59
C SER A 138 11.57 19.67 18.88
N THR A 139 12.90 19.55 18.93
CA THR A 139 13.62 19.04 20.11
C THR A 139 13.27 19.80 21.39
N ALA A 140 13.07 21.11 21.30
CA ALA A 140 12.69 21.94 22.45
C ALA A 140 11.29 21.59 22.96
N GLN A 141 10.31 21.39 22.06
CA GLN A 141 8.94 21.00 22.43
C GLN A 141 8.89 19.57 22.97
N ILE A 142 9.59 18.61 22.34
CA ILE A 142 9.62 17.24 22.85
C ILE A 142 10.20 17.19 24.27
N ARG A 143 11.25 17.99 24.56
CA ARG A 143 11.82 18.08 25.92
C ARG A 143 10.84 18.70 26.93
N SER A 144 9.99 19.64 26.53
CA SER A 144 9.00 20.25 27.42
C SER A 144 7.92 19.25 27.85
N PHE A 145 7.62 18.24 27.03
CA PHE A 145 6.67 17.17 27.36
C PHE A 145 7.25 16.06 28.26
N LEU A 146 8.58 15.99 28.42
CA LEU A 146 9.21 14.92 29.20
C LEU A 146 8.67 14.79 30.65
N PRO A 147 8.45 15.88 31.42
CA PRO A 147 7.88 15.77 32.76
C PRO A 147 6.42 15.28 32.76
N LEU A 148 5.66 15.51 31.68
CA LEU A 148 4.31 14.98 31.54
C LEU A 148 4.35 13.46 31.33
N PHE A 149 5.15 13.00 30.36
CA PHE A 149 5.30 11.56 30.09
C PHE A 149 5.80 10.78 31.30
N ARG A 150 6.77 11.33 32.05
CA ARG A 150 7.28 10.71 33.28
C ARG A 150 6.20 10.55 34.35
N ARG A 151 5.28 11.52 34.48
CA ARG A 151 4.17 11.43 35.42
C ARG A 151 3.11 10.43 34.98
N SER A 152 2.85 10.30 33.68
CA SER A 152 1.83 9.38 33.16
C SER A 152 2.28 7.92 33.08
N ALA A 153 3.60 7.66 33.09
CA ALA A 153 4.16 6.32 33.04
C ALA A 153 4.34 5.66 34.43
N GLN A 154 4.09 6.40 35.50
CA GLN A 154 4.04 5.92 36.89
C GLN A 154 2.61 5.57 37.25
#